data_AF-V5IAB1-F1
#
_entry.id   AF-V5IAB1-F1
#
_cell.length_a   1.000
_cell.length_b   1.000
_cell.length_c   1.000
_cell.angle_alpha   90.00
_cell.angle_beta   90.00
_cell.angle_gamma   90.00
#
_symmetry.space_group_name_H-M   'P 1'
#
loop_
_entity.id
_entity.type
_entity.pdbx_description
1 polymer ?
#
loop_
_entity_poly.entity_id
_entity_poly.type
_entity_poly.pdbx_seq_one_letter_code
_entity_poly.pdbx_strand_id
1 'polypeptide(L)'
;ECDCEKPGYNDYKQNSSFCSHRGTYKCGICECTSGAFGPRCECSFEETYSIMDCTTNPRNPTGLECSGRGQCFCGRCECEIRRNDNEKIYGSFCECDNFSCERYNGKLCGDHGTCDCGKCLCKDGWMGSNCACQTSTANCYPPGSDNNVICSGHGICDCGQCVCDYVRKGRYTGEFCEKSPWENPV
;
A
#
# COMPACT_ATOMS: atom_id res chain seq x y z
N GLU A 1 -9.75 -43.60 -12.45
CA GLU A 1 -8.44 -43.26 -13.02
C GLU A 1 -8.67 -42.21 -14.09
N CYS A 2 -7.98 -41.06 -14.02
CA CYS A 2 -8.26 -39.93 -14.90
C CYS A 2 -7.35 -39.96 -16.14
N ASP A 3 -7.87 -39.64 -17.32
CA ASP A 3 -7.08 -39.75 -18.56
C ASP A 3 -5.88 -38.78 -18.61
N CYS A 4 -5.96 -37.63 -17.93
CA CYS A 4 -4.85 -36.67 -17.85
C CYS A 4 -3.64 -37.18 -17.03
N GLU A 5 -3.77 -38.30 -16.30
CA GLU A 5 -2.66 -38.92 -15.55
C GLU A 5 -1.81 -39.85 -16.42
N LYS A 6 -2.25 -40.12 -17.66
CA LYS A 6 -1.62 -41.08 -18.57
C LYS A 6 -0.59 -40.40 -19.49
N PRO A 7 0.54 -41.07 -19.80
CA PRO A 7 1.50 -40.59 -20.79
C PRO A 7 0.84 -40.34 -22.15
N GLY A 8 1.19 -39.21 -22.80
CA GLY A 8 0.71 -38.86 -24.14
C GLY A 8 -0.44 -37.84 -24.17
N TYR A 9 -1.02 -37.49 -23.02
CA TYR A 9 -1.96 -36.38 -22.91
C TYR A 9 -1.23 -35.05 -22.62
N ASN A 10 -1.78 -33.92 -23.07
CA ASN A 10 -1.16 -32.59 -22.90
C ASN A 10 -0.88 -32.22 -21.45
N ASP A 11 -1.75 -32.68 -20.54
CA ASP A 11 -1.65 -32.44 -19.09
C ASP A 11 -0.74 -33.44 -18.38
N TYR A 12 -0.02 -34.28 -19.13
CA TYR A 12 1.03 -35.17 -18.64
C TYR A 12 2.39 -34.75 -19.22
N LYS A 13 3.30 -34.28 -18.36
CA LYS A 13 4.66 -33.93 -18.77
C LYS A 13 5.67 -34.43 -17.73
N GLN A 14 6.45 -35.45 -18.10
CA GLN A 14 7.60 -35.87 -17.31
C GLN A 14 8.66 -34.79 -17.29
N ASN A 15 9.34 -34.64 -16.16
CA ASN A 15 10.41 -33.67 -15.97
C ASN A 15 9.98 -32.24 -16.39
N SER A 16 8.74 -31.88 -16.03
CA SER A 16 8.12 -30.63 -16.47
C SER A 16 8.84 -29.42 -15.89
N SER A 17 9.06 -28.38 -16.71
CA SER A 17 9.55 -27.08 -16.24
C SER A 17 8.60 -26.43 -15.22
N PHE A 18 7.30 -26.72 -15.31
CA PHE A 18 6.31 -26.26 -14.32
C PHE A 18 6.54 -26.90 -12.94
N CYS A 19 7.09 -28.12 -12.91
CA CYS A 19 7.45 -28.84 -11.69
C CYS A 19 8.96 -28.72 -11.41
N SER A 20 9.57 -27.59 -11.77
CA SER A 20 10.99 -27.28 -11.54
C SER A 20 11.97 -28.31 -12.09
N HIS A 21 11.57 -29.10 -13.10
CA HIS A 21 12.35 -30.24 -13.60
C HIS A 21 12.67 -31.30 -12.52
N ARG A 22 11.84 -31.36 -11.46
CA ARG A 22 11.97 -32.29 -10.32
C ARG A 22 10.67 -33.04 -10.06
N GLY A 23 9.86 -33.20 -11.10
CA GLY A 23 8.58 -33.87 -11.00
C GLY A 23 7.90 -34.08 -12.34
N THR A 24 6.82 -34.85 -12.30
CA THR A 24 5.92 -35.06 -13.42
C THR A 24 4.67 -34.20 -13.22
N TYR A 25 4.34 -33.36 -14.20
CA TYR A 25 3.09 -32.63 -14.21
C TYR A 25 1.97 -33.56 -14.67
N LYS A 26 0.89 -33.66 -13.89
CA LYS A 26 -0.29 -34.48 -14.17
C LYS A 26 -1.53 -33.74 -13.74
N CYS A 27 -2.48 -33.48 -14.65
CA CYS A 27 -3.80 -32.92 -14.31
C CYS A 27 -3.77 -31.62 -13.47
N GLY A 28 -2.83 -30.70 -13.73
CA GLY A 28 -2.76 -29.44 -12.98
C GLY A 28 -1.83 -29.46 -11.76
N ILE A 29 -1.36 -30.63 -11.33
CA ILE A 29 -0.51 -30.79 -10.15
C ILE A 29 0.85 -31.38 -10.50
N CYS A 30 1.81 -31.24 -9.59
CA CYS A 30 3.15 -31.82 -9.72
C CYS A 30 3.31 -33.03 -8.80
N GLU A 31 3.70 -34.16 -9.37
CA GLU A 31 4.18 -35.34 -8.65
C GLU A 31 5.71 -35.28 -8.56
N CYS A 32 6.24 -34.93 -7.39
CA CYS A 32 7.67 -34.68 -7.20
C CYS A 32 8.50 -35.96 -7.09
N THR A 33 9.73 -35.90 -7.62
CA THR A 33 10.73 -36.95 -7.43
C THR A 33 11.19 -37.00 -5.98
N SER A 34 11.67 -38.17 -5.52
CA SER A 34 12.16 -38.37 -4.15
C SER A 34 13.14 -37.27 -3.73
N GLY A 35 12.89 -36.65 -2.57
CA GLY A 35 13.71 -35.57 -2.05
C GLY A 35 13.26 -34.16 -2.46
N ALA A 36 12.30 -34.01 -3.37
CA ALA A 36 11.69 -32.74 -3.74
C ALA A 36 10.24 -32.63 -3.25
N PHE A 37 9.79 -31.42 -2.91
CA PHE A 37 8.44 -31.14 -2.43
C PHE A 37 8.03 -29.70 -2.75
N GLY A 38 6.78 -29.33 -2.43
CA GLY A 38 6.17 -28.06 -2.82
C GLY A 38 5.23 -28.21 -4.02
N PRO A 39 4.33 -27.24 -4.27
CA PRO A 39 3.35 -27.29 -5.36
C PRO A 39 3.97 -27.39 -6.76
N ARG A 40 5.24 -26.98 -6.91
CA ARG A 40 6.01 -27.04 -8.15
C ARG A 40 7.32 -27.81 -7.99
N CYS A 41 7.44 -28.66 -6.96
CA CYS A 41 8.66 -29.41 -6.63
C CYS A 41 9.91 -28.52 -6.52
N GLU A 42 9.70 -27.28 -6.09
CA GLU A 42 10.68 -26.21 -6.05
C GLU A 42 11.60 -26.30 -4.84
N CYS A 43 11.33 -27.22 -3.92
CA CYS A 43 12.01 -27.35 -2.65
C CYS A 43 12.69 -28.71 -2.51
N SER A 44 13.74 -28.78 -1.70
CA SER A 44 14.41 -30.05 -1.43
C SER A 44 14.83 -30.28 0.01
N PHE A 45 14.96 -31.56 0.37
CA PHE A 45 15.39 -31.97 1.71
C PHE A 45 16.83 -31.54 2.05
N GLU A 46 17.67 -31.21 1.07
CA GLU A 46 19.05 -30.76 1.31
C GLU A 46 19.13 -29.27 1.69
N GLU A 47 18.06 -28.51 1.48
CA GLU A 47 17.92 -27.10 1.89
C GLU A 47 17.35 -26.96 3.32
N THR A 48 17.15 -28.09 4.02
CA THR A 48 16.44 -28.19 5.31
C THR A 48 17.09 -27.44 6.48
N TYR A 49 18.35 -27.01 6.38
CA TYR A 49 18.97 -26.17 7.40
C TYR A 49 18.61 -24.68 7.30
N SER A 50 17.86 -24.26 6.27
CA SER A 50 17.41 -22.86 6.09
C SER A 50 15.90 -22.71 5.84
N ILE A 51 15.12 -23.80 5.96
CA ILE A 51 13.68 -23.86 5.65
C ILE A 51 12.78 -23.61 6.89
N MET A 52 13.35 -23.35 8.07
CA MET A 52 12.61 -22.78 9.20
C MET A 52 12.64 -21.25 9.09
N ASP A 53 11.54 -20.51 9.07
CA ASP A 53 10.14 -20.84 9.20
C ASP A 53 9.43 -19.52 8.85
N CYS A 54 8.38 -19.54 8.03
CA CYS A 54 7.60 -18.32 7.77
C CYS A 54 6.94 -17.77 9.06
N THR A 55 6.96 -18.55 10.15
CA THR A 55 6.48 -18.20 11.49
C THR A 55 7.58 -17.74 12.47
N THR A 56 8.81 -18.26 12.38
CA THR A 56 9.89 -17.98 13.36
C THR A 56 10.86 -16.90 12.91
N ASN A 57 10.64 -16.28 11.74
CA ASN A 57 11.50 -15.20 11.29
C ASN A 57 11.30 -13.96 12.17
N PRO A 58 12.30 -13.49 12.94
CA PRO A 58 12.15 -12.33 13.82
C PRO A 58 11.88 -11.02 13.06
N ARG A 59 12.02 -11.01 11.73
CA ARG A 59 11.64 -9.89 10.87
C ARG A 59 10.17 -9.88 10.48
N ASN A 60 9.42 -10.95 10.75
CA ASN A 60 7.99 -10.98 10.51
C ASN A 60 7.29 -10.09 11.56
N PRO A 61 6.72 -8.93 11.16
CA PRO A 61 6.21 -7.95 12.11
C PRO A 61 4.95 -8.42 12.86
N THR A 62 4.29 -9.46 12.33
CA THR A 62 3.02 -9.98 12.87
C THR A 62 3.20 -11.23 13.74
N GLY A 63 4.32 -11.94 13.59
CA GLY A 63 4.52 -13.27 14.19
C GLY A 63 3.59 -14.37 13.65
N LEU A 64 2.77 -14.07 12.64
CA LEU A 64 1.89 -15.02 11.95
C LEU A 64 2.54 -15.50 10.66
N GLU A 65 2.36 -16.76 10.28
CA GLU A 65 2.83 -17.29 9.00
C GLU A 65 2.39 -16.36 7.85
N CYS A 66 3.36 -15.79 7.11
CA CYS A 66 3.08 -14.88 5.99
C CYS A 66 2.05 -13.78 6.33
N SER A 67 2.14 -13.26 7.56
CA SER A 67 1.23 -12.25 8.10
C SER A 67 -0.26 -12.62 8.04
N GLY A 68 -0.57 -13.92 7.90
CA GLY A 68 -1.92 -14.43 7.71
C GLY A 68 -2.55 -14.04 6.36
N ARG A 69 -1.73 -13.61 5.39
CA ARG A 69 -2.17 -13.08 4.09
C ARG A 69 -1.46 -13.75 2.91
N GLY A 70 -1.03 -14.99 3.12
CA GLY A 70 -0.29 -15.78 2.15
C GLY A 70 -0.06 -17.19 2.64
N GLN A 71 0.58 -17.99 1.81
CA GLN A 71 0.95 -19.37 2.11
C GLN A 71 2.47 -19.50 2.11
N CYS A 72 3.02 -20.20 3.11
CA CYS A 72 4.44 -20.47 3.15
C CYS A 72 4.81 -21.65 2.24
N PHE A 73 5.70 -21.39 1.30
CA PHE A 73 6.36 -22.41 0.50
C PHE A 73 7.87 -22.29 0.71
N CYS A 74 8.41 -23.22 1.48
CA CYS A 74 9.86 -23.44 1.60
C CYS A 74 10.63 -22.21 2.10
N GLY A 75 10.08 -21.59 3.15
CA GLY A 75 10.64 -20.41 3.80
C GLY A 75 10.34 -19.10 3.09
N ARG A 76 9.53 -19.11 2.02
CA ARG A 76 9.06 -17.91 1.32
C ARG A 76 7.55 -17.83 1.34
N CYS A 77 7.04 -16.61 1.39
CA CYS A 77 5.61 -16.36 1.37
C CYS A 77 5.13 -16.07 -0.05
N GLU A 78 4.14 -16.84 -0.49
CA GLU A 78 3.32 -16.53 -1.66
C GLU A 78 2.08 -15.79 -1.19
N CYS A 79 1.98 -14.50 -1.52
CA CYS A 79 0.91 -13.64 -1.02
C CYS A 79 -0.42 -13.89 -1.73
N GLU A 80 -1.51 -13.69 -1.00
CA GLU A 80 -2.85 -13.86 -1.54
C GLU A 80 -3.12 -12.87 -2.69
N ILE A 81 -3.63 -13.41 -3.79
CA ILE A 81 -4.12 -12.62 -4.92
C ILE A 81 -5.55 -12.17 -4.62
N ARG A 82 -5.78 -10.87 -4.72
CA ARG A 82 -7.10 -10.25 -4.47
C ARG A 82 -8.00 -10.42 -5.69
N ARG A 83 -9.31 -10.28 -5.49
CA ARG A 83 -10.30 -10.27 -6.60
C ARG A 83 -10.16 -9.05 -7.51
N ASN A 84 -9.65 -7.95 -6.96
CA ASN A 84 -9.37 -6.72 -7.68
C ASN A 84 -7.89 -6.70 -8.02
N ASP A 85 -7.54 -6.75 -9.31
CA ASP A 85 -6.14 -6.80 -9.77
C ASP A 85 -5.32 -5.56 -9.37
N ASN A 86 -5.99 -4.46 -9.04
CA ASN A 86 -5.34 -3.25 -8.55
C ASN A 86 -4.99 -3.33 -7.05
N GLU A 87 -5.59 -4.25 -6.30
CA GLU A 87 -5.27 -4.51 -4.89
C GLU A 87 -4.19 -5.58 -4.79
N LYS A 88 -3.07 -5.23 -4.17
CA LYS A 88 -1.92 -6.12 -4.03
C LYS A 88 -1.53 -6.25 -2.58
N ILE A 89 -1.29 -7.50 -2.17
CA ILE A 89 -0.59 -7.84 -0.95
C ILE A 89 0.82 -8.26 -1.37
N TYR A 90 1.83 -7.74 -0.69
CA TYR A 90 3.23 -7.93 -1.04
C TYR A 90 4.12 -7.79 0.19
N GLY A 91 5.43 -7.90 -0.02
CA GLY A 91 6.42 -7.99 1.04
C GLY A 91 6.92 -9.42 1.19
N SER A 92 8.04 -9.60 1.90
CA SER A 92 8.66 -10.92 2.03
C SER A 92 7.83 -11.88 2.90
N PHE A 93 6.97 -11.32 3.75
CA PHE A 93 6.05 -12.01 4.63
C PHE A 93 4.60 -11.61 4.36
N CYS A 94 4.29 -11.01 3.20
CA CYS A 94 2.95 -10.51 2.88
C CYS A 94 2.44 -9.49 3.92
N GLU A 95 3.37 -8.69 4.46
CA GLU A 95 3.15 -7.70 5.52
C GLU A 95 2.70 -6.33 5.00
N CYS A 96 2.80 -6.11 3.68
CA CYS A 96 2.39 -4.86 3.03
C CYS A 96 1.20 -5.05 2.11
N ASP A 97 0.46 -3.96 1.91
CA ASP A 97 -0.56 -3.85 0.87
C ASP A 97 -0.65 -2.41 0.36
N ASN A 98 -1.39 -2.20 -0.73
CA ASN A 98 -1.58 -0.89 -1.36
C ASN A 98 -3.00 -0.33 -1.20
N PHE A 99 -3.78 -0.81 -0.23
CA PHE A 99 -5.19 -0.44 -0.08
C PHE A 99 -5.61 -0.10 1.36
N SER A 100 -4.74 -0.31 2.34
CA SER A 100 -5.00 -0.08 3.77
C SER A 100 -4.44 1.26 4.30
N CYS A 101 -4.09 2.21 3.43
CA CYS A 101 -3.66 3.55 3.85
C CYS A 101 -4.84 4.44 4.28
N GLU A 102 -4.50 5.58 4.91
CA GLU A 102 -5.48 6.57 5.32
C GLU A 102 -6.33 7.10 4.15
N ARG A 103 -7.59 7.38 4.43
CA ARG A 103 -8.54 7.95 3.47
C ARG A 103 -8.88 9.38 3.86
N TYR A 104 -9.02 10.23 2.85
CA TYR A 104 -9.57 11.57 3.00
C TYR A 104 -10.81 11.69 2.10
N ASN A 105 -11.92 12.13 2.68
CA ASN A 105 -13.23 12.19 2.00
C ASN A 105 -13.61 10.87 1.29
N GLY A 106 -13.34 9.74 1.95
CA GLY A 106 -13.60 8.40 1.42
C GLY A 106 -12.60 7.90 0.37
N LYS A 107 -11.68 8.75 -0.10
CA LYS A 107 -10.68 8.40 -1.11
C LYS A 107 -9.34 8.00 -0.49
N LEU A 108 -8.76 6.90 -0.96
CA LEU A 108 -7.45 6.41 -0.51
C LEU A 108 -6.37 7.44 -0.84
N CYS A 109 -5.58 7.85 0.16
CA CYS A 109 -4.58 8.91 0.03
C CYS A 109 -5.12 10.18 -0.62
N GLY A 110 -6.38 10.51 -0.31
CA GLY A 110 -7.07 11.68 -0.87
C GLY A 110 -7.18 11.71 -2.39
N ASP A 111 -6.88 10.60 -3.10
CA ASP A 111 -6.71 10.52 -4.57
C ASP A 111 -5.49 11.31 -5.11
N HIS A 112 -4.70 11.85 -4.20
CA HIS A 112 -3.53 12.68 -4.45
C HIS A 112 -2.23 11.97 -4.08
N GLY A 113 -2.27 10.65 -3.90
CA GLY A 113 -1.10 9.87 -3.58
C GLY A 113 -1.30 8.40 -3.95
N THR A 114 -0.21 7.65 -3.84
CA THR A 114 -0.22 6.19 -3.96
C THR A 114 -0.03 5.59 -2.58
N CYS A 115 -0.80 4.54 -2.25
CA CYS A 115 -0.64 3.82 -1.01
C CYS A 115 0.49 2.79 -1.13
N ASP A 116 1.47 2.87 -0.23
CA ASP A 116 2.58 1.93 -0.13
C ASP A 116 2.78 1.54 1.34
N CYS A 117 2.49 0.28 1.65
CA CYS A 117 2.64 -0.36 2.95
C CYS A 117 2.16 0.51 4.13
N GLY A 118 0.90 0.98 4.05
CA GLY A 118 0.27 1.78 5.11
C GLY A 118 0.66 3.27 5.11
N LYS A 119 1.48 3.73 4.15
CA LYS A 119 1.86 5.14 3.98
C LYS A 119 1.38 5.69 2.65
N CYS A 120 0.89 6.92 2.66
CA CYS A 120 0.57 7.63 1.43
C CYS A 120 1.80 8.34 0.88
N LEU A 121 2.22 7.96 -0.32
CA LEU A 121 3.22 8.65 -1.12
C LEU A 121 2.50 9.73 -1.95
N CYS A 122 2.53 10.97 -1.46
CA CYS A 122 1.82 12.07 -2.08
C CYS A 122 2.43 12.47 -3.43
N LYS A 123 1.55 12.81 -4.37
CA LYS A 123 1.90 13.44 -5.64
C LYS A 123 2.41 14.86 -5.38
N ASP A 124 3.18 15.40 -6.33
CA ASP A 124 3.65 16.78 -6.27
C ASP A 124 2.50 17.76 -6.02
N GLY A 125 2.72 18.72 -5.12
CA GLY A 125 1.70 19.68 -4.71
C GLY A 125 0.85 19.24 -3.51
N TRP A 126 1.04 18.02 -2.99
CA TRP A 126 0.28 17.47 -1.87
C TRP A 126 1.17 16.95 -0.74
N MET A 127 0.69 17.04 0.49
CA MET A 127 1.38 16.60 1.70
C MET A 127 0.40 16.11 2.78
N GLY A 128 0.94 15.64 3.90
CA GLY A 128 0.20 15.06 5.02
C GLY A 128 0.12 13.53 4.92
N SER A 129 -0.27 12.87 6.02
CA SER A 129 -0.34 11.40 6.13
C SER A 129 -1.30 10.76 5.14
N ASN A 130 -2.30 11.51 4.68
CA ASN A 130 -3.36 11.09 3.78
C ASN A 130 -3.41 11.92 2.47
N CYS A 131 -2.38 12.74 2.19
CA CYS A 131 -2.30 13.63 1.03
C CYS A 131 -3.50 14.58 0.85
N ALA A 132 -4.15 14.98 1.94
CA ALA A 132 -5.27 15.91 1.90
C ALA A 132 -4.84 17.38 1.77
N CYS A 133 -3.58 17.69 2.03
CA CYS A 133 -3.10 19.06 2.22
C CYS A 133 -2.35 19.54 0.98
N GLN A 134 -2.74 20.69 0.40
CA GLN A 134 -1.95 21.30 -0.68
C GLN A 134 -0.69 21.95 -0.11
N THR A 135 0.45 21.76 -0.79
CA THR A 135 1.72 22.42 -0.42
C THR A 135 1.77 23.86 -0.89
N SER A 136 0.94 24.23 -1.87
CA SER A 136 0.88 25.58 -2.43
C SER A 136 0.16 26.53 -1.50
N THR A 137 0.71 27.72 -1.32
CA THR A 137 0.05 28.84 -0.63
C THR A 137 -0.70 29.77 -1.58
N ALA A 138 -0.76 29.43 -2.87
CA ALA A 138 -1.37 30.28 -3.91
C ALA A 138 -2.81 30.69 -3.57
N ASN A 139 -3.59 29.78 -2.98
CA ASN A 139 -4.98 30.01 -2.59
C ASN A 139 -5.14 30.86 -1.31
N CYS A 140 -4.04 31.25 -0.68
CA CYS A 140 -4.06 32.09 0.53
C CYS A 140 -3.70 33.56 0.23
N TYR A 141 -3.52 33.91 -1.03
CA TYR A 141 -3.32 35.30 -1.46
C TYR A 141 -4.66 35.93 -1.87
N PRO A 142 -5.04 37.07 -1.29
CA PRO A 142 -6.28 37.75 -1.68
C PRO A 142 -6.20 38.23 -3.14
N PRO A 143 -7.22 37.95 -3.98
CA PRO A 143 -7.22 38.37 -5.38
C PRO A 143 -7.28 39.90 -5.50
N GLY A 144 -6.40 40.48 -6.30
CA GLY A 144 -6.36 41.93 -6.55
C GLY A 144 -5.81 42.76 -5.39
N SER A 145 -5.11 42.15 -4.43
CA SER A 145 -4.39 42.88 -3.38
C SER A 145 -3.02 43.32 -3.88
N ASP A 146 -2.73 44.62 -3.80
CA ASP A 146 -1.43 45.20 -4.19
C ASP A 146 -0.26 44.67 -3.36
N ASN A 147 -0.53 44.11 -2.17
CA ASN A 147 0.49 43.75 -1.20
C ASN A 147 0.87 42.25 -1.23
N ASN A 148 0.12 41.39 -1.96
CA ASN A 148 0.38 39.94 -2.05
C ASN A 148 0.78 39.30 -0.71
N VAL A 149 0.09 39.64 0.38
CA VAL A 149 0.39 39.08 1.72
C VAL A 149 -0.51 37.89 1.97
N ILE A 150 0.10 36.76 2.35
CA ILE A 150 -0.61 35.56 2.77
C ILE A 150 -1.60 35.92 3.88
N CYS A 151 -2.87 35.54 3.69
CA CYS A 151 -3.93 35.72 4.67
C CYS A 151 -4.02 37.16 5.21
N SER A 152 -3.82 38.14 4.33
CA SER A 152 -3.82 39.58 4.65
C SER A 152 -2.87 39.97 5.80
N GLY A 153 -1.89 39.12 6.14
CA GLY A 153 -0.99 39.32 7.28
C GLY A 153 -1.60 39.03 8.66
N HIS A 154 -2.77 38.40 8.70
CA HIS A 154 -3.56 38.16 9.92
C HIS A 154 -3.90 36.67 10.11
N GLY A 155 -3.00 35.80 9.67
CA GLY A 155 -3.14 34.37 9.82
C GLY A 155 -2.01 33.60 9.14
N ILE A 156 -2.10 32.29 9.21
CA ILE A 156 -1.21 31.37 8.50
C ILE A 156 -1.98 30.64 7.39
N CYS A 157 -1.29 30.28 6.32
CA CYS A 157 -1.85 29.41 5.29
C CYS A 157 -1.64 27.95 5.71
N ASP A 158 -2.72 27.25 6.06
CA ASP A 158 -2.73 25.83 6.40
C ASP A 158 -3.51 25.07 5.32
N CYS A 159 -2.84 24.15 4.64
CA CYS A 159 -3.41 23.34 3.55
C CYS A 159 -4.13 24.13 2.45
N GLY A 160 -3.62 25.31 2.10
CA GLY A 160 -4.20 26.18 1.08
C GLY A 160 -5.42 26.98 1.56
N GLN A 161 -5.68 27.02 2.87
CA GLN A 161 -6.74 27.83 3.49
C GLN A 161 -6.15 28.71 4.59
N CYS A 162 -6.68 29.92 4.73
CA CYS A 162 -6.23 30.82 5.78
C CYS A 162 -6.82 30.46 7.14
N VAL A 163 -5.93 30.24 8.11
CA VAL A 163 -6.26 30.09 9.52
C VAL A 163 -5.98 31.42 10.20
N CYS A 164 -7.04 32.18 10.43
CA CYS A 164 -6.94 33.55 10.94
C CYS A 164 -6.55 33.62 12.41
N ASP A 165 -5.76 34.63 12.75
CA ASP A 165 -5.25 34.89 14.08
C ASP A 165 -6.35 35.34 15.04
N TYR A 166 -6.14 35.03 16.33
CA TYR A 166 -6.98 35.49 17.43
C TYR A 166 -6.26 36.57 18.22
N VAL A 167 -6.90 37.73 18.38
CA VAL A 167 -6.40 38.86 19.16
C VAL A 167 -7.32 39.14 20.34
N ARG A 168 -6.89 39.99 21.29
CA ARG A 168 -7.66 40.27 22.53
C ARG A 168 -9.12 40.66 22.30
N LYS A 169 -9.44 41.29 21.17
CA LYS A 169 -10.78 41.80 20.84
C LYS A 169 -11.60 40.85 19.94
N GLY A 170 -11.07 39.67 19.60
CA GLY A 170 -11.75 38.69 18.76
C GLY A 170 -10.83 38.09 17.68
N ARG A 171 -11.42 37.33 16.77
CA ARG A 171 -10.71 36.68 15.66
C ARG A 171 -10.87 37.48 14.37
N TYR A 172 -9.82 37.54 13.55
CA TYR A 172 -9.98 37.94 12.16
C TYR A 172 -10.86 36.92 11.42
N THR A 173 -11.62 37.39 10.43
CA THR A 173 -12.53 36.57 9.65
C THR A 173 -12.43 36.91 8.16
N GLY A 174 -13.10 36.13 7.31
CA GLY A 174 -12.94 36.20 5.86
C GLY A 174 -12.06 35.08 5.33
N GLU A 175 -12.14 34.83 4.03
CA GLU A 175 -11.38 33.78 3.35
C GLU A 175 -9.87 34.03 3.43
N PHE A 176 -9.46 35.30 3.50
CA PHE A 176 -8.08 35.73 3.58
C PHE A 176 -7.78 36.53 4.85
N CYS A 177 -8.58 36.37 5.91
CA CYS A 177 -8.43 37.08 7.19
C CYS A 177 -8.45 38.62 7.07
N GLU A 178 -9.13 39.15 6.06
CA GLU A 178 -9.19 40.57 5.75
C GLU A 178 -10.14 41.36 6.67
N LYS A 179 -11.10 40.68 7.31
CA LYS A 179 -12.11 41.33 8.15
C LYS A 179 -11.65 41.40 9.60
N SER A 180 -11.55 42.62 10.10
CA SER A 180 -11.09 42.91 11.45
C SER A 180 -12.19 42.67 12.49
N PRO A 181 -11.89 42.11 13.68
CA PRO A 181 -12.90 41.80 14.71
C PRO A 181 -13.61 43.02 15.35
N TRP A 182 -13.20 44.24 15.01
CA TRP A 182 -13.78 45.50 15.51
C TRP A 182 -14.54 46.29 14.45
N GLU A 183 -14.69 45.77 13.24
CA GLU A 183 -15.65 46.33 12.29
C GLU A 183 -17.05 46.00 12.79
N ASN A 184 -17.69 46.98 13.42
CA ASN A 184 -19.04 46.85 13.98
C ASN A 184 -20.01 46.36 12.90
N PRO A 185 -20.88 45.38 13.17
CA PRO A 185 -22.08 45.19 12.37
C PRO A 185 -22.94 46.44 12.58
N VAL A 186 -23.10 47.24 11.53
CA VAL A 186 -24.03 48.37 11.49
C VAL A 186 -25.46 47.85 11.53
#